data_AF-A0A3B0V4P1-F1
#
_entry.id   AF-A0A3B0V4P1-F1
#
_cell.length_a   1.000
_cell.length_b   1.000
_cell.length_c   1.000
_cell.angle_alpha   90.00
_cell.angle_beta   90.00
_cell.angle_gamma   90.00
#
_symmetry.space_group_name_H-M   'P 1'
#
loop_
_entity.id
_entity.type
_entity.pdbx_description
1 polymer ?
#
loop_
_entity_poly.entity_id
_entity_poly.type
_entity_poly.pdbx_seq_one_letter_code
_entity_poly.pdbx_strand_id
1 'polypeptide(L)'
;AVVSPFFMFLFLWTGPALQIISLLALGFVLAASTPVLLALVQEQGSNQPALMNGSFTTINFISGALSVLAAGYIGDAIGLAKMFRMSGYLAFIAIPAVFLLKRKSRSQQQNISKQKLR
;
A
#
# COMPACT_ATOMS: atom_id res chain seq x y z
N ALA A 1 0.89 -5.29 3.07
CA ALA A 1 0.72 -4.02 3.80
C ALA A 1 1.20 -4.06 5.26
N VAL A 2 0.74 -4.99 6.12
CA VAL A 2 1.15 -5.00 7.55
C VAL A 2 2.56 -5.60 7.77
N VAL A 3 2.99 -6.53 6.91
CA VAL A 3 4.30 -7.19 7.03
C VAL A 3 5.42 -6.37 6.38
N SER A 4 5.10 -5.50 5.41
CA SER A 4 6.10 -4.70 4.68
C SER A 4 6.93 -3.74 5.57
N PRO A 5 6.36 -3.03 6.57
CA PRO A 5 7.15 -2.21 7.49
C PRO A 5 8.16 -3.03 8.30
N PHE A 6 7.84 -4.30 8.60
CA PHE A 6 8.75 -5.19 9.32
C PHE A 6 9.97 -5.57 8.48
N PHE A 7 9.76 -5.97 7.21
CA PHE A 7 10.87 -6.24 6.29
C PHE A 7 11.69 -4.98 5.97
N MET A 8 11.04 -3.82 5.89
CA MET A 8 11.71 -2.54 5.73
C MET A 8 12.61 -2.22 6.92
N PHE A 9 12.13 -2.41 8.16
CA PHE A 9 12.97 -2.24 9.35
C PHE A 9 14.12 -3.25 9.40
N LEU A 10 13.86 -4.50 9.02
CA LEU A 10 14.89 -5.53 8.95
C LEU A 10 16.00 -5.13 7.97
N PHE A 11 15.63 -4.60 6.79
CA PHE A 11 16.58 -4.05 5.83
C PHE A 11 17.47 -2.93 6.41
N LEU A 12 16.93 -2.06 7.25
CA LEU A 12 17.67 -0.93 7.80
C LEU A 12 18.72 -1.27 8.85
N TRP A 13 18.57 -2.38 9.58
CA TRP A 13 19.43 -2.74 10.72
C TRP A 13 20.25 -4.03 10.52
N THR A 14 20.08 -4.72 9.40
CA THR A 14 20.78 -5.98 9.14
C THR A 14 22.00 -5.82 8.23
N GLY A 15 22.89 -6.82 8.28
CA GLY A 15 24.07 -6.90 7.40
C GLY A 15 23.74 -7.29 5.95
N PRO A 16 24.73 -7.28 5.04
CA PRO A 16 24.51 -7.35 3.59
C PRO A 16 23.70 -8.56 3.10
N ALA A 17 23.94 -9.75 3.67
CA ALA A 17 23.22 -10.97 3.28
C ALA A 17 21.73 -10.92 3.66
N LEU A 18 21.42 -10.44 4.87
CA LEU A 18 20.04 -10.31 5.36
C LEU A 18 19.31 -9.12 4.73
N GLN A 19 20.02 -8.08 4.30
CA GLN A 19 19.45 -6.98 3.51
C GLN A 19 18.88 -7.48 2.19
N ILE A 20 19.61 -8.32 1.46
CA ILE A 20 19.15 -8.88 0.19
C ILE A 20 17.88 -9.72 0.41
N ILE A 21 17.86 -10.59 1.42
CA ILE A 21 16.69 -11.40 1.77
C ILE A 21 15.49 -10.50 2.12
N SER A 22 15.72 -9.45 2.90
CA SER A 22 14.68 -8.48 3.27
C SER A 22 14.11 -7.74 2.06
N LEU A 23 14.96 -7.36 1.10
CA LEU A 23 14.53 -6.72 -0.14
C LEU A 23 13.73 -7.66 -1.04
N LEU A 24 14.12 -8.93 -1.14
CA LEU A 24 13.35 -9.93 -1.89
C LEU A 24 11.97 -10.15 -1.28
N ALA A 25 11.90 -10.30 0.04
CA ALA A 25 10.64 -10.46 0.76
C ALA A 25 9.75 -9.20 0.63
N LEU A 26 10.34 -8.02 0.77
CA LEU A 26 9.64 -6.75 0.59
C LEU A 26 9.10 -6.62 -0.84
N GLY A 27 9.94 -6.88 -1.85
CA GLY A 27 9.56 -6.85 -3.26
C GLY A 27 8.42 -7.82 -3.57
N PHE A 28 8.47 -9.03 -3.02
CA PHE A 28 7.39 -10.01 -3.17
C PHE A 28 6.06 -9.52 -2.57
N VAL A 29 6.08 -9.01 -1.34
CA VAL A 29 4.87 -8.48 -0.67
C VAL A 29 4.27 -7.30 -1.44
N LEU A 30 5.12 -6.41 -1.97
CA LEU A 30 4.67 -5.27 -2.77
C LEU A 30 4.10 -5.73 -4.12
N ALA A 31 4.80 -6.62 -4.83
CA ALA A 31 4.35 -7.15 -6.12
C ALA A 31 3.02 -7.91 -6.01
N ALA A 32 2.81 -8.66 -4.92
CA ALA A 32 1.55 -9.36 -4.66
C ALA A 32 0.40 -8.41 -4.29
N SER A 33 0.67 -7.21 -3.77
CA SER A 33 -0.39 -6.31 -3.30
C SER A 33 -1.26 -5.78 -4.45
N THR A 34 -0.67 -5.44 -5.60
CA THR A 34 -1.40 -4.90 -6.76
C THR A 34 -2.47 -5.86 -7.31
N PRO A 35 -2.17 -7.14 -7.66
CA PRO A 35 -3.17 -8.07 -8.16
C PRO A 35 -4.24 -8.41 -7.11
N VAL A 36 -3.87 -8.44 -5.82
CA VAL A 36 -4.84 -8.68 -4.73
C VAL A 36 -5.83 -7.51 -4.61
N LEU A 37 -5.36 -6.26 -4.63
CA LEU A 37 -6.26 -5.10 -4.60
C LEU A 37 -7.12 -5.04 -5.87
N LEU A 38 -6.55 -5.36 -7.03
CA LEU A 38 -7.30 -5.37 -8.29
C LEU A 38 -8.44 -6.41 -8.25
N ALA A 39 -8.18 -7.61 -7.74
CA ALA A 39 -9.21 -8.63 -7.56
C ALA A 39 -10.35 -8.14 -6.64
N LEU A 40 -10.02 -7.48 -5.52
CA LEU A 40 -11.03 -6.91 -4.61
C LEU A 40 -11.86 -5.80 -5.26
N VAL A 41 -11.26 -4.99 -6.13
CA VAL A 41 -11.98 -3.96 -6.89
C VAL A 41 -12.92 -4.61 -7.91
N GLN A 42 -12.48 -5.70 -8.56
CA GLN A 42 -13.29 -6.42 -9.54
C GLN A 42 -14.44 -7.21 -8.91
N GLU A 43 -14.29 -7.73 -7.69
CA GLU A 43 -15.34 -8.44 -6.93
C GLU A 43 -16.56 -7.56 -6.56
N GLN A 44 -16.43 -6.23 -6.61
CA GLN A 44 -17.54 -5.31 -6.33
C GLN A 44 -18.70 -5.42 -7.34
N GLY A 45 -18.58 -6.22 -8.40
CA GLY A 45 -19.67 -6.48 -9.35
C GLY A 45 -20.07 -5.27 -10.18
N SER A 46 -19.10 -4.39 -10.50
CA SER A 46 -19.35 -3.19 -11.29
C SER A 46 -19.91 -3.55 -12.67
N ASN A 47 -20.96 -2.86 -13.08
CA ASN A 47 -21.57 -2.97 -14.41
C ASN A 47 -20.61 -2.60 -15.55
N GLN A 48 -19.47 -1.98 -15.23
CA GLN A 48 -18.48 -1.50 -16.20
C GLN A 48 -17.04 -1.88 -15.77
N PRO A 49 -16.55 -3.08 -16.10
CA PRO A 49 -15.23 -3.57 -15.68
C PRO A 49 -14.07 -2.75 -16.28
N ALA A 50 -14.25 -2.20 -17.48
CA ALA A 50 -13.26 -1.32 -18.10
C ALA A 50 -13.02 -0.05 -17.29
N LEU A 51 -14.08 0.57 -16.72
CA LEU A 51 -13.93 1.73 -15.85
C LEU A 51 -13.20 1.38 -14.54
N MET A 52 -13.49 0.22 -13.95
CA MET A 52 -12.80 -0.23 -12.72
C MET A 52 -11.30 -0.41 -12.94
N ASN A 53 -10.90 -1.08 -14.02
CA ASN A 53 -9.49 -1.26 -14.35
C ASN A 53 -8.81 0.08 -14.68
N GLY A 54 -9.50 0.96 -15.42
CA GLY A 54 -9.01 2.30 -15.74
C GLY A 54 -8.79 3.14 -14.48
N SER A 55 -9.79 3.28 -13.62
CA SER A 55 -9.69 4.02 -12.36
C SER A 55 -8.63 3.45 -11.43
N PHE A 56 -8.55 2.12 -11.29
CA PHE A 56 -7.51 1.47 -10.49
C PHE A 56 -6.11 1.84 -11.01
N THR A 57 -5.90 1.77 -12.32
CA THR A 57 -4.60 2.08 -12.93
C THR A 57 -4.26 3.56 -12.76
N THR A 58 -5.21 4.47 -12.98
CA THR A 58 -5.00 5.91 -12.80
C THR A 58 -4.62 6.27 -11.37
N ILE A 59 -5.32 5.71 -10.37
CA ILE A 59 -5.02 5.95 -8.96
C ILE A 59 -3.64 5.43 -8.60
N ASN A 60 -3.28 4.22 -9.05
CA ASN A 60 -1.95 3.65 -8.80
C ASN A 60 -0.85 4.46 -9.49
N PHE A 61 -1.08 4.91 -10.72
CA PHE A 61 -0.13 5.71 -11.46
C PHE A 61 0.15 7.05 -10.77
N ILE A 62 -0.90 7.81 -10.43
CA ILE A 62 -0.74 9.12 -9.76
C ILE A 62 -0.07 8.93 -8.41
N SER A 63 -0.52 7.94 -7.62
CA SER A 63 0.05 7.66 -6.31
C SER A 63 1.53 7.25 -6.40
N GLY A 64 1.87 6.41 -7.37
CA GLY A 64 3.24 5.98 -7.65
C GLY A 64 4.14 7.13 -8.11
N ALA A 65 3.66 7.93 -9.07
CA ALA A 65 4.40 9.08 -9.59
C ALA A 65 4.72 10.10 -8.48
N LEU A 66 3.72 10.48 -7.67
CA LEU A 66 3.92 11.39 -6.54
C LEU A 66 4.89 10.80 -5.51
N SER A 67 4.75 9.49 -5.22
CA SER A 67 5.63 8.81 -4.26
C SER A 67 7.09 8.80 -4.73
N VAL A 68 7.35 8.47 -6.00
CA VAL A 68 8.70 8.42 -6.58
C VAL A 68 9.31 9.82 -6.66
N LEU A 69 8.54 10.84 -7.07
CA LEU A 69 9.04 12.22 -7.12
C LEU A 69 9.37 12.75 -5.73
N ALA A 70 8.49 12.54 -4.75
CA ALA A 70 8.74 12.93 -3.37
C ALA A 70 9.96 12.18 -2.79
N ALA A 71 10.05 10.87 -3.05
CA ALA A 71 11.17 10.03 -2.67
C ALA A 71 12.49 10.53 -3.24
N GLY A 72 12.54 10.86 -4.53
CA GLY A 72 13.72 11.40 -5.21
C GLY A 72 14.12 12.75 -4.62
N TYR A 73 13.19 13.70 -4.54
CA TYR A 73 13.45 15.03 -3.98
C TYR A 73 13.99 14.98 -2.55
N ILE A 74 13.38 14.15 -1.67
CA ILE A 74 13.85 13.98 -0.30
C ILE A 74 15.20 13.25 -0.28
N GLY A 75 15.37 12.21 -1.11
CA GLY A 75 16.61 11.45 -1.23
C GLY A 75 17.79 12.31 -1.63
N ASP A 76 17.60 13.22 -2.58
CA ASP A 76 18.61 14.17 -3.04
C ASP A 76 18.94 15.23 -1.98
N ALA A 77 17.94 15.66 -1.19
CA ALA A 77 18.11 16.69 -0.17
C ALA A 77 18.80 16.19 1.12
N ILE A 78 18.43 15.01 1.63
CA ILE A 78 18.91 14.51 2.93
C ILE A 78 19.71 13.20 2.86
N GLY A 79 19.87 12.65 1.67
CA GLY A 79 20.56 11.38 1.41
C GLY A 79 19.64 10.16 1.52
N LEU A 80 19.95 9.15 0.70
CA LEU A 80 19.14 7.92 0.54
C LEU A 80 18.97 7.14 1.85
N ALA A 81 20.01 7.04 2.69
CA ALA A 81 19.96 6.31 3.95
C ALA A 81 18.94 6.91 4.94
N LYS A 82 18.90 8.24 5.07
CA LYS A 82 17.94 8.93 5.95
C LYS A 82 16.53 8.87 5.40
N MET A 83 16.40 9.02 4.08
CA MET A 83 15.12 8.88 3.38
C MET A 83 14.49 7.50 3.60
N PHE A 84 15.26 6.41 3.44
CA PHE A 84 14.77 5.05 3.72
C PHE A 84 14.41 4.85 5.19
N ARG A 85 15.15 5.47 6.12
CA ARG A 85 14.80 5.42 7.55
C ARG A 85 13.49 6.10 7.85
N MET A 86 13.25 7.25 7.25
CA MET A 86 11.99 7.99 7.37
C MET A 86 10.83 7.22 6.74
N SER A 87 11.01 6.63 5.55
CA SER A 87 9.96 5.83 4.91
C SER A 87 9.61 4.57 5.71
N GLY A 88 10.59 3.97 6.39
CA GLY A 88 10.36 2.91 7.38
C GLY A 88 9.38 3.32 8.48
N TYR A 89 9.58 4.48 9.11
CA TYR A 89 8.65 4.99 10.13
C TYR A 89 7.27 5.35 9.57
N LEU A 90 7.23 5.98 8.39
CA LEU A 90 5.96 6.30 7.71
C LEU A 90 5.14 5.04 7.41
N ALA A 91 5.79 3.94 7.05
CA ALA A 91 5.13 2.66 6.80
C ALA A 91 4.41 2.10 8.04
N PHE A 92 4.94 2.35 9.25
CA PHE A 92 4.26 1.99 10.50
C PHE A 92 3.06 2.90 10.78
N ILE A 93 3.15 4.20 10.49
CA ILE A 93 2.04 5.16 10.64
C ILE A 93 0.87 4.81 9.70
N ALA A 94 1.15 4.20 8.54
CA ALA A 94 0.12 3.73 7.62
C ALA A 94 -0.74 2.59 8.20
N ILE A 95 -0.22 1.79 9.14
CA ILE A 95 -0.95 0.65 9.73
C ILE A 95 -2.25 1.11 10.43
N PRO A 96 -2.24 2.02 11.41
CA PRO A 96 -3.47 2.48 12.05
C PRO A 96 -4.42 3.15 11.06
N ALA A 97 -3.91 3.88 10.06
CA ALA A 97 -4.75 4.49 9.02
C ALA A 97 -5.58 3.45 8.24
N VAL A 98 -5.00 2.30 7.91
CA VAL A 98 -5.70 1.18 7.25
C VAL A 98 -6.79 0.59 8.15
N PHE A 99 -6.51 0.42 9.46
CA PHE A 99 -7.50 -0.08 10.41
C PHE A 99 -8.67 0.90 10.62
N LEU A 100 -8.39 2.20 10.67
CA LEU A 100 -9.40 3.27 10.73
C LEU A 100 -10.34 3.23 9.51
N LEU A 101 -9.80 3.03 8.31
CA LEU A 101 -10.59 2.93 7.08
C LEU A 101 -11.48 1.67 7.06
N LYS A 102 -10.96 0.53 7.52
CA LYS A 102 -11.71 -0.74 7.60
C LYS A 102 -12.98 -0.61 8.46
N ARG A 103 -12.93 0.19 9.53
CA ARG A 103 -14.08 0.42 10.42
C ARG A 103 -15.22 1.15 9.69
N LYS A 104 -14.92 2.11 8.81
CA LYS A 104 -15.93 2.89 8.08
C LYS A 104 -16.63 2.08 7.00
N SER A 105 -15.88 1.26 6.25
CA SER A 105 -16.42 0.39 5.20
C SER A 105 -17.42 -0.65 5.76
N ARG A 106 -17.12 -1.26 6.92
CA ARG A 106 -17.99 -2.26 7.56
C ARG A 106 -19.34 -1.67 8.00
N SER A 107 -19.35 -0.43 8.50
CA SER A 107 -20.58 0.28 8.87
C SER A 107 -21.45 0.63 7.66
N GLN A 108 -20.85 0.89 6.50
CA GLN A 108 -21.58 1.24 5.29
C GLN A 108 -22.25 0.00 4.66
N GLN A 109 -21.57 -1.15 4.62
CA GLN A 109 -22.16 -2.43 4.19
C GLN A 109 -23.31 -2.89 5.11
N GLN A 110 -23.22 -2.67 6.43
CA GLN A 110 -24.32 -2.99 7.34
C GLN A 110 -25.59 -2.17 7.06
N ASN A 111 -25.46 -0.86 6.80
CA ASN A 111 -26.60 -0.01 6.47
C ASN A 111 -27.24 -0.38 5.12
N ILE A 112 -26.44 -0.68 4.09
CA ILE A 112 -26.96 -1.11 2.79
C ILE A 112 -27.71 -2.45 2.91
N SER A 113 -27.23 -3.39 3.73
CA SER A 113 -27.93 -4.67 3.98
C SER A 113 -29.26 -4.49 4.72
N LYS A 114 -29.33 -3.58 5.70
CA LYS A 114 -30.58 -3.26 6.42
C LYS A 114 -31.62 -2.56 5.54
N GLN A 115 -31.17 -1.80 4.55
CA GLN A 115 -32.03 -1.07 3.62
C GLN A 115 -32.59 -1.97 2.51
N LYS A 116 -31.91 -3.07 2.15
CA LYS A 116 -32.45 -4.11 1.25
C LYS A 116 -33.45 -5.06 1.92
N LEU A 117 -33.50 -5.08 3.27
CA LEU A 117 -34.37 -5.95 4.06
C LEU A 117 -35.68 -5.27 4.49
N ARG A 118 -35.88 -3.99 4.15
CA ARG A 118 -37.10 -3.21 4.34
C ARG A 118 -37.73 -2.95 2.98
#